data_AF-A0A3S0CVG0-F1
#
_entry.id   AF-A0A3S0CVG0-F1
#
_cell.length_a   1.000
_cell.length_b   1.000
_cell.length_c   1.000
_cell.angle_alpha   90.00
_cell.angle_beta   90.00
_cell.angle_gamma   90.00
#
_symmetry.space_group_name_H-M   'P 1'
#
loop_
_entity.id
_entity.type
_entity.pdbx_description
1 polymer ?
#
loop_
_entity_poly.entity_id
_entity_poly.type
_entity_poly.pdbx_seq_one_letter_code
_entity_poly.pdbx_strand_id
1 'polypeptide(L)' 'MHTNTIEGFFSVFKRGMKGLYQHCGHQHLNRYLTEFDFRYSNRAANGIDDAKRADILLLGVVGKRLTYQSVAC' A
#
# COMPACT_ATOMS: atom_id res chain seq x y z
N MET A 1 -24.15 4.57 6.56
CA MET A 1 -22.88 4.85 5.85
C MET A 1 -22.27 6.09 6.48
N HIS A 2 -21.02 6.04 6.96
CA HIS A 2 -20.37 7.18 7.61
C HIS A 2 -19.26 7.76 6.72
N THR A 3 -19.35 9.05 6.42
CA THR A 3 -18.34 9.86 5.70
C THR A 3 -17.02 9.98 6.46
N ASN A 4 -17.07 9.92 7.80
CA ASN A 4 -15.90 9.97 8.69
C ASN A 4 -14.81 8.94 8.34
N THR A 5 -15.18 7.76 7.84
CA THR A 5 -14.22 6.72 7.46
C THR A 5 -13.41 7.11 6.23
N ILE A 6 -14.09 7.68 5.22
CA ILE A 6 -13.50 8.05 3.93
C ILE A 6 -12.65 9.32 4.08
N GLU A 7 -13.12 10.30 4.83
CA GLU A 7 -12.36 11.53 5.13
C GLU A 7 -11.08 11.23 5.91
N GLY A 8 -11.14 10.29 6.86
CA GLY A 8 -9.97 9.81 7.59
C GLY A 8 -8.93 9.15 6.67
N PHE A 9 -9.38 8.31 5.73
CA PHE A 9 -8.50 7.67 4.75
C PHE A 9 -7.77 8.71 3.88
N PHE A 10 -8.51 9.65 3.28
CA PHE A 10 -7.92 10.69 2.43
C PHE A 10 -7.02 11.67 3.19
N SER A 11 -7.30 11.91 4.47
CA SER A 11 -6.45 12.77 5.31
C SER A 11 -5.06 12.15 5.53
N VAL A 12 -5.00 10.85 5.79
CA VAL A 12 -3.74 10.10 5.93
C VAL A 12 -3.00 10.04 4.59
N PHE A 13 -3.73 9.77 3.50
CA PHE A 13 -3.16 9.71 2.16
C PHE A 13 -2.48 11.03 1.76
N LYS A 14 -3.16 12.18 1.91
CA LYS A 14 -2.58 13.50 1.58
C LYS A 14 -1.32 13.81 2.38
N ARG A 15 -1.29 13.44 3.66
CA ARG A 15 -0.10 13.62 4.52
C ARG A 15 1.05 12.72 4.08
N GLY A 16 0.76 11.48 3.71
CA GLY A 16 1.72 10.53 3.17
C GLY A 16 2.34 10.99 1.85
N MET A 17 1.54 11.58 0.96
CA MET A 17 2.03 12.14 -0.31
C MET A 17 3.01 13.30 -0.10
N LYS A 18 2.77 14.17 0.88
CA LYS A 18 3.67 15.30 1.16
C LYS A 18 4.94 14.90 1.91
N GLY A 19 4.87 13.87 2.78
CA GLY A 19 5.95 13.47 3.66
C GLY A 19 6.81 12.31 3.14
N LEU A 20 6.18 11.20 2.74
CA LEU A 20 6.87 9.98 2.33
C LEU A 20 7.25 10.02 0.85
N TYR A 21 6.35 10.54 0.01
CA TYR A 21 6.50 10.57 -1.44
C TYR A 21 6.78 11.99 -1.96
N GLN A 22 7.89 12.60 -1.54
CA GLN A 22 8.24 13.96 -1.98
C GLN A 22 8.39 14.09 -3.52
N HIS A 23 8.91 13.06 -4.18
CA HIS A 23 9.02 12.98 -5.64
C HIS A 23 7.95 12.05 -6.22
N CYS A 24 6.69 12.47 -6.16
CA CYS A 24 5.59 11.73 -6.80
C CYS A 24 5.65 11.82 -8.32
N GLY A 25 6.01 10.73 -8.97
CA GLY A 25 5.75 10.53 -10.41
C GLY A 25 4.31 10.09 -10.64
N HIS A 26 3.61 10.73 -11.58
CA HIS A 26 2.24 10.35 -12.00
C HIS A 26 2.15 8.87 -12.42
N GLN A 27 3.26 8.32 -12.94
CA GLN A 27 3.41 6.95 -13.42
C GLN A 27 3.19 5.89 -12.33
N HIS A 28 3.33 6.26 -11.05
CA HIS A 28 3.25 5.33 -9.92
C HIS A 28 2.03 5.56 -9.02
N LEU A 29 1.10 6.41 -9.44
CA LEU A 29 -0.07 6.77 -8.64
C LEU A 29 -0.90 5.53 -8.24
N ASN A 30 -1.05 4.57 -9.16
CA ASN A 30 -1.72 3.30 -8.90
C ASN A 30 -1.03 2.49 -7.79
N ARG A 31 0.31 2.47 -7.75
CA ARG A 31 1.08 1.75 -6.73
C ARG A 31 0.91 2.39 -5.36
N TYR A 32 0.96 3.72 -5.28
CA TYR A 32 0.74 4.44 -4.02
C TYR A 32 -0.67 4.19 -3.47
N LEU A 33 -1.70 4.30 -4.32
CA LEU A 33 -3.08 4.04 -3.90
C LEU A 33 -3.27 2.61 -3.40
N THR A 34 -2.74 1.62 -4.12
CA THR A 34 -2.85 0.20 -3.73
C THR A 34 -2.18 -0.07 -2.40
N GLU A 35 -1.02 0.55 -2.14
CA GLU A 35 -0.32 0.40 -0.87
C GLU A 35 -1.08 1.03 0.30
N PHE A 36 -1.62 2.25 0.12
CA PHE A 36 -2.39 2.92 1.17
C PHE A 36 -3.68 2.17 1.50
N ASP A 37 -4.36 1.61 0.49
CA ASP A 37 -5.51 0.74 0.68
C ASP A 37 -5.13 -0.53 1.46
N PHE A 38 -4.04 -1.19 1.08
CA PHE A 38 -3.53 -2.35 1.79
C PHE A 38 -3.22 -2.05 3.27
N ARG A 39 -2.56 -0.92 3.56
CA ARG A 39 -2.23 -0.51 4.93
C ARG A 39 -3.47 -0.15 5.76
N TYR A 40 -4.45 0.51 5.16
CA TYR A 40 -5.67 0.92 5.86
C TYR A 40 -6.57 -0.26 6.18
N SER A 41 -6.67 -1.21 5.24
CA SER A 41 -7.45 -2.44 5.39
C SER A 41 -6.78 -3.44 6.33
N ASN A 42 -5.45 -3.55 6.30
CA ASN A 42 -4.66 -4.46 7.14
C ASN A 42 -4.02 -3.71 8.32
N ARG A 43 -4.83 -3.26 9.27
CA ARG A 43 -4.37 -2.56 10.49
C ARG A 43 -4.82 -3.28 11.76
N ALA A 44 -4.12 -3.02 12.86
CA ALA A 44 -4.44 -3.58 14.18
C ALA A 44 -5.89 -3.32 14.61
N ALA A 45 -6.45 -2.14 14.29
CA ALA A 45 -7.84 -1.81 14.58
C ALA A 45 -8.86 -2.72 13.86
N ASN A 46 -8.46 -3.42 12.80
CA ASN A 46 -9.29 -4.40 12.09
C ASN A 46 -8.98 -5.84 12.55
N GLY A 47 -8.25 -6.02 13.66
CA GLY A 47 -7.88 -7.33 14.21
C GLY A 47 -6.72 -8.03 13.49
N ILE A 48 -6.01 -7.31 12.62
CA ILE A 48 -4.87 -7.84 11.86
C ILE A 48 -3.59 -7.40 12.56
N ASP A 49 -2.92 -8.37 13.17
CA ASP A 49 -1.61 -8.21 13.79
C ASP A 49 -0.51 -8.05 12.73
N ASP A 50 0.64 -7.49 13.14
CA ASP A 50 1.76 -7.21 12.24
C ASP A 50 2.30 -8.49 11.58
N ALA A 51 2.32 -9.62 12.30
CA ALA A 51 2.73 -10.91 11.75
C ALA A 51 1.77 -11.37 10.63
N LYS A 52 0.47 -11.32 10.87
CA LYS A 52 -0.56 -11.69 9.88
C LYS A 52 -0.51 -10.77 8.67
N ARG A 53 -0.26 -9.47 8.87
CA ARG A 53 -0.11 -8.52 7.78
C ARG A 53 1.10 -8.86 6.90
N ALA A 54 2.21 -9.28 7.49
CA ALA A 54 3.38 -9.74 6.75
C ALA A 54 3.06 -11.00 5.93
N ASP A 55 2.34 -11.96 6.51
CA ASP A 55 1.92 -13.18 5.80
C ASP A 55 1.02 -12.87 4.59
N ILE A 56 0.04 -11.97 4.75
CA ILE A 56 -0.84 -11.53 3.65
C ILE A 56 -0.02 -10.85 2.54
N LEU A 57 0.97 -10.04 2.92
CA LEU A 57 1.85 -9.39 1.96
C LEU A 57 2.68 -10.42 1.17
N LEU A 58 3.21 -11.46 1.83
CA LEU A 58 3.99 -12.53 1.20
C LEU A 58 3.18 -13.30 0.15
N LEU A 59 1.89 -13.54 0.39
CA LEU A 59 1.01 -14.17 -0.60
C LEU A 59 0.94 -13.36 -1.91
N GLY A 60 0.99 -12.03 -1.82
CA GLY A 60 0.96 -11.12 -2.97
C GLY A 60 2.25 -11.04 -3.78
N VAL A 61 3.34 -11.65 -3.29
CA VAL A 61 4.67 -11.68 -3.92
C VAL A 61 4.85 -12.92 -4.80
N VAL A 62 4.05 -13.97 -4.59
CA VAL A 62 4.13 -15.22 -5.37
C VAL A 62 3.94 -14.91 -6.86
N GLY A 63 4.89 -15.36 -7.69
CA GLY A 63 4.88 -15.15 -9.14
C GLY A 63 5.47 -13.80 -9.62
N LYS A 64 5.81 -12.88 -8.72
CA LYS A 64 6.42 -11.56 -9.07
C LYS A 64 7.94 -11.53 -8.91
N ARG A 65 8.58 -12.71 -8.89
CA ARG A 65 10.02 -12.83 -8.66
C ARG A 65 10.79 -12.32 -9.89
N LEU A 66 11.62 -11.31 -9.67
CA LEU A 66 12.57 -10.82 -10.67
C LEU A 66 13.78 -11.77 -10.70
N THR A 67 14.11 -12.31 -11.87
CA THR A 67 15.31 -13.13 -12.08
C THR A 67 16.30 -12.39 -12.97
N TYR A 68 17.59 -12.69 -12.88
CA TYR A 68 18.61 -12.05 -13.71
C TYR A 68 18.34 -12.23 -15.23
N GLN A 69 17.66 -13.31 -15.61
CA GLN A 69 17.25 -13.57 -17.00
C GLN A 69 16.04 -12.73 -17.43
N SER A 70 15.16 -12.32 -16.50
CA SER A 70 13.96 -11.54 -16.80
C SER A 70 14.18 -10.03 -16.82
N VAL A 71 15.38 -9.56 -16.45
CA VAL A 71 15.78 -8.13 -16.52
C VAL A 71 16.45 -7.76 -17.84
N ALA A 72 16.42 -8.64 -18.84
CA ALA A 72 17.13 -8.44 -20.10
C ALA A 72 16.33 -7.62 -21.14
N CYS A 73 16.96 -6.50 -21.54
CA CYS A 73 16.87 -5.71 -22.79
C CYS A 73 15.48 -5.27 -23.29
#